data_AF-A0A959J6T8-F1
#
_entry.id   AF-A0A959J6T8-F1
#
_cell.length_a   1.000
_cell.length_b   1.000
_cell.length_c   1.000
_cell.angle_alpha   90.00
_cell.angle_beta   90.00
_cell.angle_gamma   90.00
#
_symmetry.space_group_name_H-M   'P 1'
#
loop_
_entity.id
_entity.type
_entity.pdbx_description
1 polymer ?
#
loop_
_entity_poly.entity_id
_entity_poly.type
_entity_poly.pdbx_seq_one_letter_code
_entity_poly.pdbx_strand_id
1 'polypeptide(L)'
;MNSLKKITFLSLVLFVVITAMVSCDGGASQEKDNTPKIVLRSYDEARAYLSQVLDKPIPADYKAPDYIYSGMSKDEKYEVFGKRYPQFYGLGSTDLLDSVIAYPELYEVMIIENRALRASVTQ
;
A
#
# COMPACT_ATOMS: atom_id res chain seq x y z
N MET A 1 18.32 67.65 21.45
CA MET A 1 19.46 67.66 22.39
C MET A 1 19.20 66.65 23.47
N ASN A 2 20.14 65.72 23.63
CA ASN A 2 20.44 64.96 24.85
C ASN A 2 19.37 63.94 25.30
N SER A 3 19.70 62.79 25.85
CA SER A 3 20.93 62.00 26.06
C SER A 3 20.34 60.80 26.81
N LEU A 4 20.45 59.59 26.27
CA LEU A 4 21.35 58.59 26.83
C LEU A 4 20.94 58.07 28.23
N LYS A 5 20.73 56.74 28.30
CA LYS A 5 21.18 55.78 29.34
C LYS A 5 20.08 54.83 29.82
N LYS A 6 20.21 53.61 29.30
CA LYS A 6 20.02 52.28 29.90
C LYS A 6 19.80 52.27 31.43
N ILE A 7 18.93 51.36 31.89
CA ILE A 7 19.08 50.37 32.99
C ILE A 7 17.72 49.65 33.07
N THR A 8 17.60 48.44 32.52
CA THR A 8 17.66 47.15 33.25
C THR A 8 16.72 47.15 34.46
N PHE A 9 15.61 46.41 34.41
CA PHE A 9 15.00 45.66 35.53
C PHE A 9 13.74 45.01 34.95
N LEU A 10 13.83 43.74 34.56
CA LEU A 10 13.52 42.60 35.43
C LEU A 10 12.02 42.26 35.32
N SER A 11 11.80 41.08 34.74
CA SER A 11 10.76 40.12 35.11
C SER A 11 9.34 40.66 35.17
N LEU A 12 8.55 40.37 34.14
CA LEU A 12 7.41 39.47 34.30
C LEU A 12 6.80 39.22 32.92
N VAL A 13 6.24 38.03 32.77
CA VAL A 13 5.25 37.66 31.75
C VAL A 13 5.84 37.10 30.45
N LEU A 14 5.52 35.80 30.27
CA LEU A 14 4.94 35.19 29.07
C LEU A 14 5.79 34.06 28.46
N PHE A 15 5.11 32.91 28.32
CA PHE A 15 5.52 31.64 27.70
C PHE A 15 6.49 30.81 28.56
N VAL A 16 6.12 29.75 29.29
CA VAL A 16 5.07 28.72 29.10
C VAL A 16 4.88 28.35 27.64
N VAL A 17 5.95 27.94 26.96
CA VAL A 17 6.01 26.81 26.01
C VAL A 17 7.50 26.54 25.84
N ILE A 18 7.97 25.35 26.21
CA ILE A 18 9.15 24.59 25.73
C ILE A 18 9.56 23.69 26.90
N THR A 19 8.72 22.70 27.19
CA THR A 19 9.13 21.53 27.96
C THR A 19 8.47 20.30 27.35
N ALA A 20 9.15 19.72 26.37
CA ALA A 20 9.24 18.28 26.18
C ALA A 20 10.15 18.07 24.96
N MET A 21 11.46 18.08 25.20
CA MET A 21 12.35 17.25 24.41
C MET A 21 11.89 15.80 24.61
N VAL A 22 11.06 15.31 23.69
CA VAL A 22 11.04 13.90 23.34
C VAL A 22 11.84 13.82 22.06
N SER A 23 13.12 13.48 22.21
CA SER A 23 13.87 12.83 21.15
C SER A 23 13.15 11.52 20.85
N CYS A 24 12.21 11.55 19.91
CA CYS A 24 11.83 10.36 19.17
C CYS A 24 12.69 10.39 17.91
N ASP A 25 13.94 9.95 18.09
CA ASP A 25 14.83 9.55 17.00
C ASP A 25 14.26 8.25 16.41
N GLY A 26 13.10 8.37 15.78
CA GLY A 26 12.49 7.35 14.95
C GLY A 26 13.15 7.45 13.59
N GLY A 27 14.41 7.02 13.52
CA GLY A 27 15.05 6.68 12.26
C GLY A 27 14.19 5.62 11.59
N ALA A 28 13.25 6.06 10.75
CA ALA A 28 12.56 5.21 9.81
C ALA A 28 13.67 4.58 8.97
N SER A 29 13.99 3.33 9.33
CA SER A 29 14.91 2.50 8.59
C SER A 29 14.40 2.52 7.17
N GLN A 30 15.15 3.14 6.26
CA GLN A 30 15.02 2.83 4.85
C GLN A 30 15.49 1.39 4.72
N GLU A 31 14.58 0.46 5.02
CA GLU A 31 14.65 -0.90 4.58
C GLU A 31 14.76 -0.79 3.06
N LYS A 32 15.99 -0.94 2.56
CA LYS A 32 16.22 -1.10 1.13
C LYS A 32 15.42 -2.34 0.77
N ASP A 33 14.27 -2.12 0.15
CA ASP A 33 13.48 -3.16 -0.47
C ASP A 33 14.35 -3.79 -1.57
N ASN A 34 15.02 -4.88 -1.20
CA ASN A 34 15.88 -5.67 -2.09
C ASN A 34 15.04 -6.77 -2.77
N THR A 35 13.71 -6.66 -2.76
CA THR A 35 12.84 -7.59 -3.47
C THR A 35 13.14 -7.47 -4.97
N PRO A 36 13.47 -8.57 -5.66
CA PRO A 36 13.71 -8.53 -7.10
C PRO A 36 12.46 -8.00 -7.79
N LYS A 37 12.56 -6.79 -8.35
CA LYS A 37 11.44 -6.18 -9.06
C LYS A 37 11.13 -7.02 -10.30
N ILE A 38 9.89 -7.45 -10.44
CA ILE A 38 9.45 -8.16 -11.64
C ILE A 38 9.40 -7.16 -12.79
N VAL A 39 10.10 -7.45 -13.87
CA VAL A 39 10.17 -6.58 -15.05
C VAL A 39 9.77 -7.39 -16.28
N LEU A 40 8.64 -7.02 -16.88
CA LEU A 40 8.13 -7.61 -18.12
C LEU A 40 8.38 -6.63 -19.27
N ARG A 41 8.91 -7.11 -20.39
CA ARG A 41 9.32 -6.29 -21.54
C ARG A 41 8.49 -6.52 -22.80
N SER A 42 7.66 -7.56 -22.81
CA SER A 42 6.86 -7.94 -23.96
C SER A 42 5.52 -8.56 -23.56
N TYR A 43 4.58 -8.63 -24.50
CA TYR A 43 3.31 -9.32 -24.28
C TYR A 43 3.48 -10.83 -24.11
N ASP A 44 4.50 -11.43 -24.69
CA ASP A 44 4.75 -12.86 -24.54
C ASP A 44 5.26 -13.17 -23.13
N GLU A 45 6.15 -12.33 -22.58
CA GLU A 45 6.53 -12.40 -21.17
C GLU A 45 5.33 -12.17 -20.25
N ALA A 46 4.46 -11.20 -20.56
CA ALA A 46 3.26 -10.95 -19.78
C ALA A 46 2.29 -12.14 -19.80
N ARG A 47 2.06 -12.77 -20.95
CA ARG A 47 1.22 -13.98 -21.06
C ARG A 47 1.81 -15.16 -20.29
N ALA A 48 3.12 -15.37 -20.40
CA ALA A 48 3.81 -16.41 -19.64
C ALA A 48 3.67 -16.15 -18.12
N TYR A 49 3.83 -14.89 -17.71
CA TYR A 49 3.67 -14.47 -16.32
C TYR A 49 2.24 -14.66 -15.80
N LEU A 50 1.22 -14.28 -16.60
CA LEU A 50 -0.18 -14.54 -16.28
C LEU A 50 -0.43 -16.02 -15.97
N SER A 51 0.03 -16.92 -16.86
CA SER A 51 -0.12 -18.37 -16.66
C SER A 51 0.55 -18.83 -15.37
N GLN A 52 1.79 -18.40 -15.11
CA GLN A 52 2.51 -18.78 -13.89
C GLN A 52 1.78 -18.32 -12.64
N VAL A 53 1.34 -17.05 -12.61
CA VAL A 53 0.62 -16.49 -11.45
C VAL A 53 -0.68 -17.23 -11.21
N LEU A 54 -1.40 -17.64 -12.26
CA LEU A 54 -2.66 -18.40 -12.18
C LEU A 54 -2.50 -19.82 -11.62
N ASP A 55 -1.30 -20.39 -11.64
CA ASP A 55 -1.02 -21.72 -11.09
C ASP A 55 -0.40 -21.68 -9.67
N LYS A 56 0.09 -20.52 -9.21
CA LYS A 56 0.65 -20.37 -7.86
C LYS A 56 -0.41 -20.68 -6.77
N PRO A 57 -0.06 -21.40 -5.70
CA PRO A 57 -0.95 -21.54 -4.54
C PRO A 57 -1.07 -20.22 -3.77
N ILE A 58 -2.07 -20.12 -2.88
CA ILE A 58 -2.09 -19.05 -1.87
C ILE A 58 -0.93 -19.31 -0.89
N PRO A 59 -0.04 -18.33 -0.62
CA PRO A 59 1.02 -18.50 0.36
C PRO A 59 0.46 -18.86 1.75
N ALA A 60 1.14 -19.75 2.48
CA ALA A 60 0.67 -20.23 3.79
C ALA A 60 0.60 -19.12 4.85
N ASP A 61 1.40 -18.08 4.69
CA ASP A 61 1.47 -16.89 5.54
C ASP A 61 0.63 -15.71 5.02
N TYR A 62 -0.14 -15.91 3.93
CA TYR A 62 -0.99 -14.88 3.37
C TYR A 62 -2.07 -14.45 4.37
N LYS A 63 -2.05 -13.17 4.72
CA LYS A 63 -3.07 -12.55 5.58
C LYS A 63 -4.13 -11.90 4.70
N ALA A 64 -5.27 -12.58 4.56
CA ALA A 64 -6.39 -12.04 3.80
C ALA A 64 -6.94 -10.76 4.47
N PRO A 65 -7.32 -9.73 3.70
CA PRO A 65 -7.96 -8.54 4.27
C PRO A 65 -9.30 -8.84 4.94
N ASP A 66 -9.62 -8.09 6.01
CA ASP A 66 -10.80 -8.29 6.86
C ASP A 66 -12.13 -8.36 6.09
N TYR A 67 -12.24 -7.61 4.99
CA TYR A 67 -13.47 -7.55 4.17
C TYR A 67 -13.85 -8.91 3.56
N ILE A 68 -12.89 -9.83 3.41
CA ILE A 68 -13.15 -11.18 2.87
C ILE A 68 -13.95 -12.02 3.86
N TYR A 69 -13.67 -11.89 5.16
CA TYR A 69 -14.31 -12.67 6.23
C TYR A 69 -15.39 -11.90 6.99
N SER A 70 -15.71 -10.68 6.55
CA SER A 70 -16.80 -9.90 7.13
C SER A 70 -18.17 -10.50 6.78
N GLY A 71 -19.21 -10.01 7.47
CA GLY A 71 -20.61 -10.33 7.20
C GLY A 71 -21.19 -9.68 5.94
N MET A 72 -20.36 -9.12 5.05
CA MET A 72 -20.81 -8.55 3.78
C MET A 72 -21.33 -9.63 2.82
N SER A 73 -22.26 -9.25 1.96
CA SER A 73 -22.72 -10.08 0.85
C SER A 73 -21.59 -10.34 -0.17
N LYS A 74 -21.78 -11.35 -1.01
CA LYS A 74 -20.85 -11.69 -2.09
C LYS A 74 -20.60 -10.48 -3.02
N ASP A 75 -21.66 -9.78 -3.40
CA ASP A 75 -21.56 -8.67 -4.35
C ASP A 75 -20.81 -7.47 -3.74
N GLU A 76 -21.07 -7.14 -2.48
CA GLU A 76 -20.31 -6.10 -1.74
C GLU A 76 -18.82 -6.45 -1.64
N LYS A 77 -18.47 -7.73 -1.41
CA LYS A 77 -17.07 -8.16 -1.39
C LYS A 77 -16.39 -7.97 -2.74
N TYR A 78 -17.05 -8.31 -3.84
CA TYR A 78 -16.50 -8.10 -5.19
C TYR A 78 -16.43 -6.63 -5.58
N GLU A 79 -17.34 -5.79 -5.09
CA GLU A 79 -17.26 -4.34 -5.26
C GLU A 79 -16.02 -3.77 -4.57
N VAL A 80 -15.76 -4.16 -3.31
CA VAL A 80 -14.55 -3.76 -2.58
C VAL A 80 -13.28 -4.27 -3.28
N PHE A 81 -13.27 -5.52 -3.71
CA PHE A 81 -12.17 -6.10 -4.47
C PHE A 81 -11.87 -5.31 -5.75
N GLY A 82 -12.90 -4.97 -6.54
CA GLY A 82 -12.73 -4.18 -7.76
C GLY A 82 -12.17 -2.77 -7.49
N LYS A 83 -12.59 -2.12 -6.40
CA LYS A 83 -12.04 -0.82 -5.95
C LYS A 83 -10.58 -0.90 -5.51
N ARG A 84 -10.12 -2.05 -5.01
CA ARG A 84 -8.71 -2.26 -4.60
C ARG A 84 -7.78 -2.48 -5.78
N TYR A 85 -8.29 -3.03 -6.88
CA TYR A 85 -7.52 -3.36 -8.08
C TYR A 85 -8.07 -2.70 -9.36
N PRO A 86 -8.23 -1.37 -9.40
CA PRO A 86 -8.81 -0.68 -10.55
C PRO A 86 -7.97 -0.82 -11.83
N GLN A 87 -6.71 -1.24 -11.69
CA GLN A 87 -5.77 -1.32 -12.81
C GLN A 87 -5.98 -2.58 -13.65
N PHE A 88 -6.76 -3.53 -13.14
CA PHE A 88 -7.03 -4.82 -13.79
C PHE A 88 -8.53 -5.12 -13.86
N TYR A 89 -9.32 -4.57 -12.93
CA TYR A 89 -10.72 -4.89 -12.82
C TYR A 89 -11.50 -4.44 -14.06
N GLY A 90 -12.18 -5.39 -14.71
CA GLY A 90 -12.92 -5.14 -15.95
C GLY A 90 -12.05 -5.05 -17.22
N LEU A 91 -10.73 -5.19 -17.12
CA LEU A 91 -9.85 -5.23 -18.29
C LEU A 91 -9.80 -6.64 -18.89
N GLY A 92 -9.69 -6.69 -20.22
CA GLY A 92 -9.47 -7.93 -20.97
C GLY A 92 -8.45 -7.73 -22.08
N SER A 93 -8.04 -8.82 -22.72
CA SER A 93 -7.18 -8.80 -23.91
C SER A 93 -5.91 -7.95 -23.70
N THR A 94 -5.63 -7.01 -24.61
CA THR A 94 -4.41 -6.20 -24.62
C THR A 94 -4.33 -5.24 -23.44
N ASP A 95 -5.43 -4.62 -23.02
CA ASP A 95 -5.45 -3.66 -21.91
C ASP A 95 -5.02 -4.34 -20.60
N LEU A 96 -5.42 -5.60 -20.41
CA LEU A 96 -4.94 -6.39 -19.28
C LEU A 96 -3.42 -6.64 -19.36
N LEU A 97 -2.89 -6.95 -20.55
CA LEU A 97 -1.45 -7.18 -20.74
C LEU A 97 -0.63 -5.92 -20.49
N ASP A 98 -1.10 -4.76 -20.96
CA ASP A 98 -0.47 -3.47 -20.70
C ASP A 98 -0.42 -3.15 -19.20
N SER A 99 -1.54 -3.34 -18.51
CA SER A 99 -1.59 -3.16 -17.05
C SER A 99 -0.70 -4.14 -16.30
N VAL A 100 -0.60 -5.40 -16.73
CA VAL A 100 0.26 -6.41 -16.11
C VAL A 100 1.73 -6.08 -16.31
N ILE A 101 2.12 -5.54 -17.47
CA ILE A 101 3.48 -5.05 -17.71
C ILE A 101 3.80 -3.87 -16.79
N ALA A 102 2.84 -2.95 -16.60
CA ALA A 102 3.02 -1.80 -15.73
C ALA A 102 3.07 -2.17 -14.24
N TYR A 103 2.30 -3.19 -13.82
CA TYR A 103 2.08 -3.54 -12.40
C TYR A 103 2.13 -5.06 -12.12
N PRO A 104 3.23 -5.77 -12.47
CA PRO A 104 3.25 -7.24 -12.42
C PRO A 104 3.09 -7.81 -11.01
N GLU A 105 3.71 -7.18 -10.01
CA GLU A 105 3.61 -7.61 -8.61
C GLU A 105 2.19 -7.40 -8.06
N LEU A 106 1.55 -6.27 -8.39
CA LEU A 106 0.19 -6.00 -7.96
C LEU A 106 -0.81 -6.98 -8.58
N TYR A 107 -0.54 -7.45 -9.80
CA TYR A 107 -1.35 -8.50 -10.44
C TYR A 107 -1.28 -9.81 -9.65
N GLU A 108 -0.10 -10.20 -9.18
CA GLU A 108 0.05 -11.40 -8.34
C GLU A 108 -0.72 -11.26 -7.02
N VAL A 109 -0.61 -10.11 -6.35
CA VAL A 109 -1.39 -9.82 -5.13
C VAL A 109 -2.89 -9.90 -5.41
N MET A 110 -3.36 -9.30 -6.51
CA MET A 110 -4.77 -9.36 -6.91
C MET A 110 -5.25 -10.80 -7.10
N ILE A 111 -4.47 -11.65 -7.77
CA ILE A 111 -4.86 -13.05 -8.03
C ILE A 111 -4.90 -13.84 -6.72
N ILE A 112 -3.95 -13.65 -5.82
CA ILE A 112 -3.95 -14.30 -4.49
C ILE A 112 -5.20 -13.86 -3.69
N GLU A 113 -5.50 -12.56 -3.67
CA GLU A 113 -6.66 -12.02 -2.96
C GLU A 113 -7.98 -12.54 -3.56
N ASN A 114 -8.10 -12.62 -4.89
CA ASN A 114 -9.27 -13.18 -5.57
C ASN A 114 -9.48 -14.67 -5.22
N ARG A 115 -8.41 -15.46 -5.12
CA ARG A 115 -8.53 -16.87 -4.70
C ARG A 115 -9.02 -16.98 -3.26
N ALA A 116 -8.47 -16.19 -2.35
CA ALA A 116 -8.93 -16.15 -0.97
C ALA A 116 -10.41 -15.75 -0.89
N LEU A 117 -10.81 -14.73 -1.65
CA LEU A 117 -12.21 -14.30 -1.76
C LEU A 117 -13.11 -15.42 -2.28
N ARG A 118 -12.75 -16.08 -3.39
CA ARG A 118 -13.50 -17.22 -3.96
C ARG A 118 -13.66 -18.36 -2.96
N ALA A 119 -12.62 -18.68 -2.21
CA ALA A 119 -12.68 -19.70 -1.17
C ALA A 119 -13.67 -19.33 -0.04
N SER A 120 -13.77 -18.05 0.31
CA SER A 120 -14.66 -17.56 1.38
C SER A 120 -16.15 -17.55 1.00
N VAL A 121 -16.49 -17.41 -0.29
CA VAL A 121 -17.89 -17.29 -0.77
C VAL A 121 -18.48 -18.61 -1.26
N THR A 122 -17.68 -19.68 -1.30
CA THR A 122 -18.10 -21.02 -1.74
C THR A 122 -18.43 -21.94 -0.56
N GLN A 123 -18.10 -21.52 0.66
CA GLN A 123 -18.46 -22.19 1.92
C GLN A 123 -19.87 -21.77 2.37
#